data_AF-A0A7S4WF90-F1
#
_entry.id   AF-A0A7S4WF90-F1
#
_cell.length_a   1.000
_cell.length_b   1.000
_cell.length_c   1.000
_cell.angle_alpha   90.00
_cell.angle_beta   90.00
_cell.angle_gamma   90.00
#
_symmetry.space_group_name_H-M   'P 1'
#
loop_
_entity.id
_entity.type
_entity.pdbx_description
1 polymer ?
#
loop_
_entity_poly.entity_id
_entity_poly.type
_entity_poly.pdbx_seq_one_letter_code
_entity_poly.pdbx_strand_id
1 'polypeptide(L)'
;PEVEKAAAKIKKYAPLVFAGEIRKLQEKLSLASMGQGFLLMGDDSAETFESYNVDHVRDTFKAILQMSLILTYGCALPIIKMCRMVYRLEDEEDDSESLDLVDAYHQSAQTLNILRAFGSGGFADINRLHGWNLDFVEQTG
;
A
#
# COMPACT_ATOMS: atom_id res chain seq x y z
N PRO A 1 20.17 -9.11 20.93
CA PRO A 1 19.99 -10.52 21.42
C PRO A 1 18.69 -11.24 20.96
N GLU A 2 17.62 -10.53 20.59
CA GLU A 2 16.42 -11.15 19.97
C GLU A 2 16.20 -10.65 18.53
N VAL A 3 16.23 -9.32 18.35
CA VAL A 3 16.20 -8.64 17.05
C VAL A 3 17.24 -9.18 16.07
N GLU A 4 18.47 -9.44 16.52
CA GLU A 4 19.53 -10.01 15.65
C GLU A 4 19.23 -11.43 15.19
N LYS A 5 18.58 -12.25 16.03
CA LYS A 5 18.19 -13.63 15.66
C LYS A 5 17.07 -13.59 14.63
N ALA A 6 16.07 -12.73 14.85
CA ALA A 6 14.98 -12.54 13.90
C ALA A 6 15.49 -11.96 12.56
N ALA A 7 16.38 -10.97 12.61
CA ALA A 7 17.04 -10.42 11.42
C ALA A 7 17.85 -11.48 10.66
N ALA A 8 18.60 -12.34 11.37
CA ALA A 8 19.34 -13.44 10.75
C ALA A 8 18.42 -14.49 10.09
N LYS A 9 17.20 -14.68 10.62
CA LYS A 9 16.17 -15.55 10.03
C LYS A 9 15.55 -14.91 8.78
N ILE A 10 15.12 -13.65 8.87
CA ILE A 10 14.50 -12.90 7.76
C ILE A 10 15.48 -12.70 6.60
N LYS A 11 16.77 -12.57 6.87
CA LYS A 11 17.81 -12.48 5.82
C LYS A 11 17.82 -13.68 4.87
N LYS A 12 17.28 -14.84 5.29
CA LYS A 12 17.15 -16.05 4.45
C LYS A 12 15.85 -16.09 3.65
N TYR A 13 14.88 -15.23 3.95
CA TYR A 13 13.60 -15.17 3.25
C TYR A 13 13.71 -14.40 1.93
N ALA A 14 12.70 -14.54 1.09
CA ALA A 14 12.61 -13.77 -0.14
C ALA A 14 12.50 -12.27 0.16
N PRO A 15 12.99 -11.38 -0.71
CA PRO A 15 12.73 -9.96 -0.54
C PRO A 15 11.24 -9.66 -0.81
N LEU A 16 10.66 -8.71 -0.07
CA LEU A 16 9.28 -8.27 -0.33
C LEU A 16 9.17 -7.65 -1.75
N VAL A 17 10.13 -6.80 -2.10
CA VAL A 17 10.24 -6.15 -3.41
C VAL A 17 11.61 -6.37 -4.02
N PHE A 18 11.66 -6.49 -5.34
CA PHE A 18 12.91 -6.62 -6.08
C PHE A 18 13.55 -5.25 -6.34
N ALA A 19 14.88 -5.23 -6.50
CA ALA A 19 15.62 -4.01 -6.79
C ALA A 19 15.14 -3.27 -8.06
N GLY A 20 14.59 -4.01 -9.04
CA GLY A 20 14.00 -3.42 -10.23
C GLY A 20 12.71 -2.63 -9.97
N GLU A 21 11.90 -3.04 -8.98
CA GLU A 21 10.70 -2.29 -8.56
C GLU A 21 11.10 -0.98 -7.88
N ILE A 22 12.15 -1.00 -7.04
CA ILE A 22 12.69 0.19 -6.36
C ILE A 22 13.22 1.20 -7.36
N ARG A 23 14.01 0.78 -8.36
CA ARG A 23 14.53 1.69 -9.40
C ARG A 23 13.41 2.35 -10.20
N LYS A 24 12.38 1.57 -10.59
CA LYS A 24 11.19 2.11 -11.26
C LYS A 24 10.45 3.13 -10.40
N LEU A 25 10.36 2.90 -9.08
CA LEU A 25 9.76 3.87 -8.17
C LEU A 25 10.61 5.15 -8.08
N GLN A 26 11.93 5.01 -7.96
CA GLN A 26 12.86 6.14 -7.90
C GLN A 26 12.77 7.01 -9.17
N GLU A 27 12.70 6.41 -10.35
CA GLU A 27 12.47 7.12 -11.63
C GLU A 27 11.16 7.91 -11.60
N LYS A 28 10.07 7.30 -11.14
CA LYS A 28 8.76 7.98 -11.02
C LYS A 28 8.77 9.12 -10.01
N LEU A 29 9.41 8.94 -8.86
CA LEU A 29 9.55 9.99 -7.85
C LEU A 29 10.42 11.14 -8.36
N SER A 30 11.42 10.85 -9.20
CA SER A 30 12.21 11.87 -9.86
C SER A 30 11.34 12.78 -10.74
N LEU A 31 10.39 12.22 -11.51
CA LEU A 31 9.42 13.02 -12.27
C LEU A 31 8.60 13.95 -11.36
N ALA A 32 8.12 13.45 -10.22
CA ALA A 32 7.38 14.27 -9.26
C ALA A 32 8.21 15.43 -8.72
N SER A 33 9.50 15.18 -8.40
CA SER A 33 10.41 16.22 -7.93
C SER A 33 10.68 17.32 -8.97
N MET A 34 10.52 17.01 -10.26
CA MET A 34 10.65 17.94 -11.37
C MET A 34 9.31 18.61 -11.76
N GLY A 35 8.23 18.37 -11.01
CA GLY A 35 6.88 18.87 -11.34
C GLY A 35 6.23 18.16 -12.53
N GLN A 36 6.78 17.02 -12.96
CA GLN A 36 6.29 16.20 -14.08
C GLN A 36 5.45 15.00 -13.62
N GLY A 37 5.10 14.95 -12.34
CA GLY A 37 4.26 13.91 -11.76
C GLY A 37 3.68 14.36 -10.43
N PHE A 38 2.67 13.67 -9.96
CA PHE A 38 2.02 13.96 -8.68
C PHE A 38 2.05 12.72 -7.79
N LEU A 39 2.53 12.87 -6.55
CA LEU A 39 2.57 11.78 -5.58
C LEU A 39 1.24 11.73 -4.81
N LEU A 40 0.48 10.65 -4.99
CA LEU A 40 -0.67 10.31 -4.17
C LEU A 40 -0.23 9.28 -3.13
N MET A 41 -0.27 9.66 -1.86
CA MET A 41 -0.03 8.75 -0.74
C MET A 41 -1.34 8.41 -0.05
N GLY A 42 -1.67 7.13 0.02
CA GLY A 42 -2.71 6.60 0.90
C GLY A 42 -2.10 5.98 2.15
N ASP A 43 -2.86 5.95 3.23
CA ASP A 43 -2.52 5.21 4.45
C ASP A 43 -3.72 4.33 4.79
N ASP A 44 -3.42 3.14 5.28
CA ASP A 44 -4.40 2.27 5.92
C ASP A 44 -4.21 2.50 7.41
N SER A 45 -5.05 3.34 8.00
CA SER A 45 -5.10 3.55 9.46
C SER A 45 -5.67 2.31 10.16
N ALA A 46 -5.10 1.14 9.88
CA ALA A 46 -5.37 -0.09 10.60
C ALA A 46 -4.75 0.05 12.00
N GLU A 47 -5.61 0.07 13.00
CA GLU A 47 -5.28 0.38 14.40
C GLU A 47 -4.50 -0.76 15.07
N THR A 48 -4.66 -2.03 14.64
CA THR A 48 -3.99 -3.18 15.28
C THR A 48 -3.63 -4.32 14.32
N PHE A 49 -2.67 -5.17 14.69
CA PHE A 49 -2.26 -6.37 13.92
C PHE A 49 -3.41 -7.39 13.74
N GLU A 50 -4.27 -7.55 14.73
CA GLU A 50 -5.40 -8.49 14.71
C GLU A 50 -6.50 -8.08 13.72
N SER A 51 -6.58 -6.79 13.38
CA SER A 51 -7.57 -6.24 12.46
C SER A 51 -7.27 -6.51 10.97
N TYR A 52 -6.24 -7.31 10.66
CA TYR A 52 -5.88 -7.60 9.28
C TYR A 52 -6.99 -8.32 8.52
N ASN A 53 -7.63 -7.61 7.59
CA ASN A 53 -8.63 -8.15 6.68
C ASN A 53 -8.31 -7.75 5.24
N VAL A 54 -8.47 -8.70 4.32
CA VAL A 54 -8.38 -8.50 2.87
C VAL A 54 -9.33 -7.40 2.38
N ASP A 55 -10.50 -7.26 3.02
CA ASP A 55 -11.47 -6.22 2.71
C ASP A 55 -10.90 -4.81 2.95
N HIS A 56 -10.17 -4.58 4.06
CA HIS A 56 -9.52 -3.29 4.32
C HIS A 56 -8.47 -2.96 3.26
N VAL A 57 -7.59 -3.92 2.95
CA VAL A 57 -6.58 -3.77 1.90
C VAL A 57 -7.23 -3.46 0.54
N ARG A 58 -8.34 -4.13 0.22
CA ARG A 58 -9.11 -3.90 -1.01
C ARG A 58 -9.72 -2.50 -1.05
N ASP A 59 -10.35 -2.08 0.05
CA ASP A 59 -11.10 -0.82 0.10
C ASP A 59 -10.15 0.38 0.08
N THR A 60 -9.03 0.30 0.80
CA THR A 60 -7.95 1.30 0.72
C THR A 60 -7.33 1.33 -0.67
N PHE A 61 -7.07 0.17 -1.30
CA PHE A 61 -6.58 0.11 -2.68
C PHE A 61 -7.58 0.73 -3.67
N LYS A 62 -8.88 0.43 -3.52
CA LYS A 62 -9.97 1.01 -4.32
C LYS A 62 -10.00 2.53 -4.18
N ALA A 63 -9.97 3.07 -2.97
CA ALA A 63 -9.98 4.51 -2.72
C ALA A 63 -8.79 5.21 -3.41
N ILE A 64 -7.58 4.65 -3.30
CA ILE A 64 -6.38 5.18 -3.97
C ILE A 64 -6.55 5.21 -5.48
N LEU A 65 -7.14 4.16 -6.08
CA LEU A 65 -7.39 4.13 -7.52
C LEU A 65 -8.45 5.15 -7.96
N GLN A 66 -9.52 5.32 -7.19
CA GLN A 66 -10.57 6.31 -7.44
C GLN A 66 -10.01 7.74 -7.42
N MET A 67 -9.25 8.08 -6.37
CA MET A 67 -8.57 9.37 -6.25
C MET A 67 -7.54 9.57 -7.37
N SER A 68 -6.76 8.54 -7.68
CA SER A 68 -5.78 8.60 -8.76
C SER A 68 -6.42 8.94 -10.10
N LEU A 69 -7.59 8.41 -10.41
CA LEU A 69 -8.28 8.70 -11.67
C LEU A 69 -8.70 10.17 -11.72
N ILE A 70 -9.32 10.68 -10.65
CA ILE A 70 -9.77 12.07 -10.54
C ILE A 70 -8.57 13.03 -10.65
N LEU A 71 -7.49 12.76 -9.93
CA LEU A 71 -6.27 13.58 -9.95
C LEU A 71 -5.58 13.54 -11.32
N THR A 72 -5.64 12.41 -12.03
CA THR A 72 -5.09 12.32 -13.40
C THR A 72 -5.82 13.33 -14.31
N TYR A 73 -7.15 13.42 -14.21
CA TYR A 73 -7.93 14.40 -14.97
C TYR A 73 -7.70 15.84 -14.50
N GLY A 74 -7.62 16.07 -13.18
CA GLY A 74 -7.48 17.41 -12.60
C GLY A 74 -6.09 18.03 -12.80
N CYS A 75 -5.03 17.24 -12.73
CA CYS A 75 -3.65 17.72 -12.83
C CYS A 75 -3.04 17.53 -14.23
N ALA A 76 -3.61 16.67 -15.08
CA ALA A 76 -3.04 16.26 -16.36
C ALA A 76 -1.58 15.74 -16.25
N LEU A 77 -1.22 15.20 -15.08
CA LEU A 77 0.09 14.65 -14.75
C LEU A 77 -0.03 13.18 -14.37
N PRO A 78 1.04 12.37 -14.60
CA PRO A 78 1.07 11.00 -14.13
C PRO A 78 1.03 10.96 -12.59
N ILE A 79 0.12 10.14 -12.05
CA ILE A 79 -0.02 9.94 -10.60
C ILE A 79 0.85 8.77 -10.15
N ILE A 80 1.83 9.06 -9.29
CA ILE A 80 2.63 8.06 -8.57
C ILE A 80 1.83 7.66 -7.33
N LYS A 81 1.43 6.39 -7.26
CA LYS A 81 0.58 5.86 -6.19
C LYS A 81 1.46 5.15 -5.18
N MET A 82 1.50 5.66 -3.96
CA MET A 82 2.15 5.02 -2.83
C MET A 82 1.13 4.77 -1.73
N CYS A 83 1.32 3.69 -0.99
CA CYS A 83 0.47 3.38 0.14
C CYS A 83 1.31 2.88 1.32
N ARG A 84 1.02 3.41 2.50
CA ARG A 84 1.43 2.81 3.75
C ARG A 84 0.34 1.81 4.14
N MET A 85 0.72 0.53 4.16
CA MET A 85 -0.14 -0.59 4.57
C MET A 85 0.48 -1.30 5.78
N VAL A 86 1.08 -0.50 6.67
CA VAL A 86 1.80 -1.01 7.84
C VAL A 86 0.86 -0.87 9.02
N TYR A 87 0.31 -2.00 9.45
CA TYR A 87 -0.43 -2.13 10.70
C TYR A 87 0.47 -1.66 11.83
N ARG A 88 0.04 -0.58 12.48
CA ARG A 88 0.64 -0.12 13.73
C ARG A 88 0.31 -1.20 14.78
N LEU A 89 1.32 -1.65 15.51
CA LEU A 89 1.09 -2.20 16.84
C LEU A 89 0.92 -0.97 17.71
N GLU A 90 -0.23 -0.80 18.34
CA GLU A 90 -0.48 0.37 19.18
C GLU A 90 0.66 0.56 20.17
N ASP A 91 1.07 1.82 20.32
CA ASP A 91 1.78 2.28 21.50
C ASP A 91 0.78 2.19 22.67
N GLU A 92 0.73 1.06 23.36
CA GLU A 92 0.16 1.01 24.71
C GLU A 92 1.32 0.94 25.70
N GLU A 93 1.16 1.63 26.82
CA GLU A 93 2.13 1.93 27.88
C GLU A 93 2.69 0.68 28.63
N ASP A 94 3.05 -0.40 27.93
CA ASP A 94 3.60 -1.62 28.51
C ASP A 94 4.79 -2.14 27.68
N ASP A 95 6.00 -2.03 28.25
CA ASP A 95 7.30 -2.48 27.70
C ASP A 95 7.41 -4.02 27.50
N SER A 96 6.30 -4.77 27.44
CA SER A 96 6.30 -6.23 27.61
C SER A 96 6.05 -7.08 26.35
N GLU A 97 5.50 -6.53 25.25
CA GLU A 97 5.33 -7.30 24.01
C GLU A 97 6.47 -7.04 23.01
N SER A 98 7.48 -7.91 23.07
CA SER A 98 8.59 -7.94 22.13
C SER A 98 8.10 -8.21 20.70
N LEU A 99 8.26 -7.21 19.82
CA LEU A 99 8.03 -7.27 18.38
C LEU A 99 8.63 -8.54 17.73
N ASP A 100 7.79 -9.48 17.26
CA ASP A 100 8.26 -10.56 16.37
C ASP A 100 8.38 -10.05 14.93
N LEU A 101 9.61 -9.67 14.56
CA LEU A 101 9.95 -9.24 13.20
C LEU A 101 9.62 -10.30 12.13
N VAL A 102 9.55 -11.58 12.49
CA VAL A 102 9.20 -12.68 11.58
C VAL A 102 7.73 -12.59 11.19
N ASP A 103 6.85 -12.32 12.15
CA ASP A 103 5.41 -12.17 11.91
C ASP A 103 5.12 -10.90 11.09
N ALA A 104 5.79 -9.79 11.44
CA ALA A 104 5.71 -8.56 10.65
C ALA A 104 6.13 -8.79 9.18
N TYR A 105 7.17 -9.58 8.94
CA TYR A 105 7.57 -9.96 7.58
C TYR A 105 6.49 -10.80 6.88
N HIS A 106 5.93 -11.81 7.56
CA HIS A 106 4.93 -12.69 6.97
C HIS A 106 3.66 -11.94 6.56
N GLN A 107 3.19 -11.06 7.42
CA GLN A 107 2.04 -10.22 7.11
C GLN A 107 2.36 -9.26 5.97
N SER A 108 3.55 -8.64 5.96
CA SER A 108 3.95 -7.72 4.88
C SER A 108 3.98 -8.44 3.52
N ALA A 109 4.44 -9.69 3.51
CA ALA A 109 4.44 -10.52 2.31
C ALA A 109 3.02 -10.87 1.86
N GLN A 110 2.10 -11.17 2.78
CA GLN A 110 0.69 -11.44 2.48
C GLN A 110 -0.01 -10.20 1.89
N THR A 111 0.11 -9.05 2.56
CA THR A 111 -0.45 -7.76 2.10
C THR A 111 0.05 -7.44 0.68
N LEU A 112 1.36 -7.53 0.46
CA LEU A 112 1.96 -7.22 -0.83
C LEU A 112 1.52 -8.21 -1.92
N ASN A 113 1.36 -9.49 -1.59
CA ASN A 113 0.85 -10.49 -2.51
C ASN A 113 -0.59 -10.17 -2.96
N ILE A 114 -1.46 -9.78 -2.03
CA ILE A 114 -2.83 -9.39 -2.34
C ILE A 114 -2.88 -8.11 -3.18
N LEU A 115 -2.07 -7.10 -2.84
CA LEU A 115 -1.96 -5.87 -3.62
C LEU A 115 -1.50 -6.13 -5.06
N ARG A 116 -0.52 -7.03 -5.24
CA ARG A 116 -0.08 -7.46 -6.57
C ARG A 116 -1.21 -8.16 -7.32
N ALA A 117 -1.95 -9.05 -6.65
CA ALA A 117 -3.10 -9.74 -7.25
C ALA A 117 -4.19 -8.76 -7.70
N PHE A 118 -4.53 -7.73 -6.91
CA PHE A 118 -5.46 -6.68 -7.33
C PHE A 118 -4.91 -5.85 -8.50
N GLY A 119 -3.62 -5.53 -8.48
CA GLY A 119 -2.96 -4.79 -9.55
C GLY A 119 -2.98 -5.50 -10.90
N SER A 120 -2.73 -6.82 -10.94
CA SER A 120 -2.69 -7.59 -12.19
C SER A 120 -4.00 -8.29 -12.55
N GLY A 121 -4.89 -8.53 -11.59
CA GLY A 121 -6.11 -9.33 -11.75
C GLY A 121 -7.34 -8.57 -12.28
N GLY A 122 -7.16 -7.40 -12.90
CA GLY A 122 -8.25 -6.59 -13.45
C GLY A 122 -9.04 -5.76 -12.44
N PHE A 123 -8.68 -5.78 -11.15
CA PHE A 123 -9.29 -4.87 -10.16
C PHE A 123 -8.93 -3.41 -10.44
N ALA A 124 -7.74 -3.17 -11.00
CA ALA A 124 -7.28 -1.85 -11.43
C ALA A 124 -7.75 -1.46 -12.86
N ASP A 125 -8.77 -2.12 -13.42
CA ASP A 125 -9.33 -1.77 -14.73
C ASP A 125 -10.03 -0.41 -14.71
N ILE A 126 -9.69 0.46 -15.67
CA ILE A 126 -10.19 1.83 -15.73
C ILE A 126 -11.72 1.92 -15.89
N ASN A 127 -12.36 0.97 -16.59
CA ASN A 127 -13.81 0.95 -16.78
C ASN A 127 -14.52 0.69 -15.45
N ARG A 128 -13.93 -0.18 -14.62
CA ARG A 128 -14.44 -0.47 -13.28
C ARG A 128 -14.27 0.73 -12.35
N LEU A 129 -13.14 1.46 -12.46
CA LEU A 129 -12.91 2.69 -11.71
C LEU A 129 -13.93 3.79 -12.04
N HIS A 130 -14.30 3.93 -13.32
CA HIS A 130 -15.34 4.88 -13.73
C HIS A 130 -16.69 4.53 -13.09
N GLY A 131 -17.08 3.26 -13.11
CA GLY A 131 -18.30 2.79 -12.45
C GLY A 131 -18.33 3.15 -10.96
N TRP A 132 -17.26 2.84 -10.23
CA TRP A 132 -17.20 3.16 -8.79
C TRP A 132 -17.27 4.65 -8.48
N ASN A 133 -16.69 5.50 -9.34
CA ASN A 133 -16.77 6.94 -9.17
C ASN A 133 -18.19 7.48 -9.44
N LEU A 134 -18.91 6.91 -10.41
CA LEU A 134 -20.31 7.23 -10.65
C LEU A 134 -21.18 6.83 -9.47
N ASP A 135 -21.02 5.60 -8.96
CA ASP A 135 -21.74 5.11 -7.77
C ASP A 135 -21.54 6.06 -6.57
N PHE A 136 -20.31 6.55 -6.37
CA PHE A 136 -20.01 7.50 -5.30
C PHE A 136 -20.76 8.83 -5.47
N VAL A 137 -20.81 9.38 -6.68
CA VAL A 137 -21.53 10.63 -6.96
C VAL A 137 -23.03 10.44 -6.79
N GLU A 138 -23.60 9.32 -7.25
CA GLU A 138 -25.03 9.01 -7.10
C GLU A 138 -25.46 8.86 -5.63
N GLN A 139 -24.55 8.38 -4.77
CA GLN A 139 -24.83 8.19 -3.34
C GLN A 139 -24.62 9.45 -2.49
N THR A 140 -23.92 10.46 -3.02
CA THR A 140 -23.53 11.67 -2.28
C THR A 140 -24.17 12.97 -2.79
N GLY A 141 -24.77 12.95 -3.99
CA GLY A 141 -25.55 14.06 -4.56
C GLY A 141 -27.01 14.00 -4.16
#